data_AF-A0A4Y7T2H5-F1
#
_entry.id   AF-A0A4Y7T2H5-F1
#
_cell.length_a   1.000
_cell.length_b   1.000
_cell.length_c   1.000
_cell.angle_alpha   90.00
_cell.angle_beta   90.00
_cell.angle_gamma   90.00
#
_symmetry.space_group_name_H-M   'P 1'
#
loop_
_entity.id
_entity.type
_entity.pdbx_description
1 polymer ?
#
loop_
_entity_poly.entity_id
_entity_poly.type
_entity_poly.pdbx_seq_one_letter_code
_entity_poly.pdbx_strand_id
1 'polypeptide(L)'
;MNLSAFFTLALASVLTFSSTAVGQDCPKPACCDVLVKGADDTNVGLNCTEGGIDCTFGGQVKACCESINSFTKVGMKCESA
;
A
#
# COMPACT_ATOMS: atom_id res chain seq x y z
N MET A 1 53.21 -26.66 -11.68
CA MET A 1 52.69 -25.33 -12.09
C MET A 1 51.50 -25.56 -13.03
N ASN A 2 50.53 -24.62 -13.02
CA ASN A 2 49.11 -24.70 -13.45
C ASN A 2 48.22 -25.12 -12.26
N LEU A 3 47.66 -24.28 -11.40
CA LEU A 3 47.11 -22.90 -11.41
C LEU A 3 45.84 -22.72 -12.26
N SER A 4 44.78 -22.24 -11.59
CA SER A 4 43.46 -21.75 -12.06
C SER A 4 42.41 -22.84 -12.38
N ALA A 5 41.14 -22.77 -11.94
CA ALA A 5 40.34 -21.68 -11.42
C ALA A 5 39.07 -22.21 -10.71
N PHE A 6 38.78 -21.62 -9.53
CA PHE A 6 37.49 -21.09 -9.08
C PHE A 6 36.20 -21.87 -9.41
N PHE A 7 35.61 -22.60 -8.45
CA PHE A 7 34.63 -22.07 -7.48
C PHE A 7 33.43 -21.38 -8.14
N THR A 8 32.33 -22.10 -8.33
CA THR A 8 30.98 -21.51 -8.17
C THR A 8 29.93 -22.59 -7.92
N LEU A 9 29.78 -22.95 -6.64
CA LEU A 9 28.45 -23.26 -6.11
C LEU A 9 27.62 -21.97 -6.24
N ALA A 10 26.45 -22.06 -6.85
CA ALA A 10 25.33 -21.21 -6.48
C ALA A 10 24.03 -21.86 -6.97
N LEU A 11 23.33 -22.49 -6.03
CA LEU A 11 21.93 -22.83 -6.13
C LEU A 11 21.15 -21.55 -6.51
N ALA A 12 20.70 -21.45 -7.76
CA ALA A 12 19.71 -20.46 -8.14
C ALA A 12 18.31 -20.95 -7.75
N SER A 13 18.08 -21.13 -6.45
CA SER A 13 16.72 -21.18 -5.89
C SER A 13 16.15 -19.77 -5.96
N VAL A 14 15.68 -19.39 -7.15
CA VAL A 14 14.87 -18.20 -7.34
C VAL A 14 13.56 -18.48 -6.61
N LEU A 15 13.50 -18.00 -5.37
CA LEU A 15 12.29 -17.86 -4.59
C LEU A 15 11.31 -17.04 -5.43
N THR A 16 10.37 -17.73 -6.07
CA THR A 16 9.15 -17.11 -6.58
C THR A 16 8.39 -16.60 -5.37
N PHE A 17 8.73 -15.39 -4.93
CA PHE A 17 7.88 -14.60 -4.05
C PHE A 17 6.67 -14.20 -4.88
N SER A 18 5.74 -15.15 -5.04
CA SER A 18 4.36 -14.83 -5.36
C SER A 18 3.81 -14.15 -4.12
N SER A 19 4.07 -12.85 -4.01
CA SER A 19 3.36 -11.96 -3.10
C SER A 19 1.90 -12.02 -3.51
N THR A 20 1.19 -13.03 -3.01
CA THR A 20 -0.25 -13.02 -2.91
C THR A 20 -0.55 -11.94 -1.88
N ALA A 21 -0.45 -10.68 -2.32
CA ALA A 21 -1.22 -9.62 -1.72
C ALA A 21 -2.66 -10.08 -1.89
N VAL A 22 -3.17 -10.74 -0.85
CA VAL A 22 -4.60 -10.83 -0.58
C VAL A 22 -5.05 -9.38 -0.34
N GLY A 23 -5.09 -8.60 -1.42
CA GLY A 23 -5.73 -7.31 -1.40
C GLY A 23 -7.17 -7.62 -1.07
N GLN A 24 -7.59 -7.30 0.15
CA GLN A 24 -8.98 -6.91 0.34
C GLN A 24 -9.28 -5.95 -0.81
N ASP A 25 -10.28 -6.29 -1.62
CA ASP A 25 -10.72 -5.47 -2.74
C ASP A 25 -10.76 -4.03 -2.23
N CYS A 26 -9.85 -3.21 -2.73
CA CYS A 26 -9.65 -1.86 -2.25
C CYS A 26 -10.42 -0.99 -3.24
N PRO A 27 -11.72 -0.73 -3.00
CA PRO A 27 -12.59 -0.13 -4.01
C PRO A 27 -12.03 1.19 -4.51
N LYS A 28 -11.47 2.00 -3.59
CA LYS A 28 -10.72 3.21 -3.91
C LYS A 28 -9.45 3.31 -3.05
N PRO A 29 -8.26 2.95 -3.59
CA PRO A 29 -7.00 3.20 -2.89
C PRO A 29 -6.71 4.71 -2.84
N ALA A 30 -6.20 5.16 -1.71
CA ALA A 30 -5.83 6.55 -1.49
C ALA A 30 -4.72 6.72 -0.45
N CYS A 31 -4.08 7.87 -0.52
CA CYS A 31 -3.25 8.39 0.55
C CYS A 31 -4.00 9.51 1.25
N CYS A 32 -4.23 9.37 2.56
CA CYS A 32 -4.91 10.36 3.39
C CYS A 32 -3.96 10.81 4.51
N ASP A 33 -4.02 12.08 4.92
CA ASP A 33 -3.18 12.55 6.02
C ASP A 33 -3.53 11.86 7.34
N VAL A 34 -4.82 11.58 7.55
CA VAL A 34 -5.33 10.92 8.75
C VAL A 34 -6.64 10.18 8.47
N LEU A 35 -6.86 9.11 9.25
CA LEU A 35 -8.15 8.45 9.38
C LEU A 35 -8.75 8.78 10.74
N VAL A 36 -9.99 9.26 10.75
CA VAL A 36 -10.73 9.61 11.96
C VAL A 36 -12.00 8.77 12.06
N LYS A 37 -12.39 8.42 13.28
CA LYS A 37 -13.63 7.69 13.54
C LYS A 37 -14.82 8.66 13.47
N GLY A 38 -15.75 8.40 12.57
CA GLY A 38 -17.02 9.10 12.42
C GLY A 38 -18.04 8.71 13.49
N ALA A 39 -19.16 9.45 13.54
CA ALA A 39 -20.24 9.22 14.51
C ALA A 39 -20.97 7.88 14.32
N ASP A 40 -20.85 7.28 13.15
CA ASP A 40 -21.40 5.98 12.77
C ASP A 40 -20.38 4.83 12.95
N ASP A 41 -19.31 5.06 13.71
CA ASP A 41 -18.17 4.16 13.91
C ASP A 41 -17.37 3.80 12.65
N THR A 42 -17.71 4.39 11.50
CA THR A 42 -16.94 4.24 10.26
C THR A 42 -15.76 5.21 10.26
N ASN A 43 -14.68 4.82 9.58
CA ASN A 43 -13.52 5.68 9.45
C ASN A 43 -13.71 6.64 8.26
N VAL A 44 -13.32 7.89 8.45
CA VAL A 44 -13.34 8.94 7.44
C VAL A 44 -11.90 9.40 7.22
N GLY A 45 -11.47 9.42 5.95
CA GLY A 45 -10.15 9.90 5.57
C GLY A 45 -10.18 11.39 5.27
N LEU A 46 -9.21 12.13 5.80
CA LEU A 46 -9.05 13.57 5.55
C LEU A 46 -7.86 13.84 4.64
N ASN A 47 -8.02 14.86 3.79
CA ASN A 47 -7.05 15.26 2.78
C ASN A 47 -6.57 14.09 1.90
N CYS A 48 -7.52 13.27 1.46
CA CYS A 48 -7.25 12.08 0.66
C CYS A 48 -6.99 12.42 -0.81
N THR A 49 -5.97 11.78 -1.37
CA THR A 49 -5.68 11.76 -2.80
C THR A 49 -5.93 10.35 -3.33
N GLU A 50 -6.75 10.23 -4.37
CA GLU A 50 -6.99 8.95 -5.06
C GLU A 50 -5.68 8.44 -5.69
N GLY A 51 -5.41 7.15 -5.51
CA GLY A 51 -4.20 6.51 -5.98
C GLY A 51 -3.00 6.80 -5.08
N GLY A 52 -2.08 5.83 -5.03
CA GLY A 52 -0.89 5.92 -4.20
C GLY A 52 -0.43 4.54 -3.77
N ILE A 53 0.68 4.10 -4.34
CA ILE A 53 1.36 2.87 -3.93
C ILE A 53 2.24 3.17 -2.70
N ASP A 54 2.72 4.42 -2.60
CA ASP A 54 3.65 4.85 -1.57
C ASP A 54 3.20 6.18 -0.92
N CYS A 55 2.34 6.06 0.09
CA CYS A 55 1.84 7.18 0.88
C CYS A 55 2.87 7.66 1.92
N THR A 56 3.87 6.82 2.22
CA THR A 56 4.87 7.05 3.27
C THR A 56 5.77 8.23 2.96
N PHE A 57 6.09 8.44 1.68
CA PHE A 57 6.93 9.56 1.24
C PHE A 57 6.31 10.93 1.53
N GLY A 58 4.97 11.00 1.60
CA GLY A 58 4.23 12.21 1.99
C GLY A 58 3.90 12.29 3.48
N GLY A 59 4.28 11.30 4.29
CA GLY A 59 3.82 11.16 5.67
C GLY A 59 2.32 10.83 5.78
N GLN A 60 1.72 10.31 4.71
CA GLN A 60 0.31 10.00 4.61
C GLN A 60 0.05 8.54 4.94
N VAL A 61 -1.15 8.26 5.45
CA VAL A 61 -1.67 6.93 5.70
C VAL A 61 -2.21 6.37 4.40
N LYS A 62 -1.73 5.18 4.03
CA LYS A 62 -2.33 4.41 2.95
C LYS A 62 -3.68 3.86 3.41
N ALA A 63 -4.72 4.14 2.63
CA ALA A 63 -6.09 3.77 2.95
C ALA A 63 -6.86 3.23 1.75
N CYS A 64 -7.89 2.44 2.03
CA CYS A 64 -8.89 1.96 1.09
C CYS A 64 -10.25 2.51 1.49
N CYS A 65 -10.84 3.37 0.68
CA CYS A 65 -12.12 4.01 0.95
C CYS A 65 -13.22 3.45 0.03
N GLU A 66 -14.46 3.44 0.49
CA GLU A 66 -15.62 3.11 -0.38
C GLU A 66 -15.83 4.20 -1.42
N SER A 67 -15.63 5.46 -1.04
CA SER A 67 -15.71 6.61 -1.94
C SER A 67 -14.80 7.74 -1.50
N ILE A 68 -14.37 8.57 -2.45
CA ILE A 68 -13.57 9.77 -2.21
C ILE A 68 -14.19 10.92 -2.97
N ASN A 69 -14.43 12.03 -2.28
CA ASN A 69 -14.84 13.27 -2.89
C ASN A 69 -13.61 14.07 -3.29
N SER A 70 -13.33 14.13 -4.59
CA SER A 70 -12.13 14.79 -5.12
C SER A 70 -12.11 16.31 -4.93
N PHE A 71 -13.27 16.94 -4.71
CA PHE A 71 -13.39 18.38 -4.44
C PHE A 71 -13.07 18.71 -2.99
N THR A 72 -13.63 17.95 -2.03
CA THR A 72 -13.38 18.17 -0.59
C THR A 72 -12.16 17.41 -0.07
N LYS A 73 -11.61 16.48 -0.86
CA LYS A 73 -10.53 15.56 -0.46
C LYS A 73 -10.89 14.73 0.77
N VAL A 74 -12.16 14.32 0.88
CA VAL A 74 -12.65 13.49 1.99
C VAL A 74 -12.96 12.09 1.46
N GLY A 75 -12.40 11.09 2.13
CA GLY A 75 -12.72 9.68 1.91
C GLY A 75 -13.74 9.17 2.92
N MET A 76 -14.72 8.40 2.47
CA MET A 76 -15.77 7.82 3.32
C MET A 76 -15.55 6.32 3.48
N LYS A 77 -15.79 5.82 4.70
CA LYS A 77 -15.63 4.40 5.09
C LYS A 77 -14.25 3.86 4.66
N CYS A 78 -13.21 4.51 5.18
CA CYS A 78 -11.82 4.24 4.83
C CYS A 78 -11.16 3.27 5.81
N GLU A 79 -10.43 2.27 5.35
CA GLU A 79 -9.62 1.41 6.21
C GLU A 79 -8.15 1.56 5.87
N SER A 80 -7.27 1.44 6.88
CA SER A 80 -5.82 1.43 6.64
C SER A 80 -5.42 0.20 5.85
N ALA A 81 -4.57 0.37 4.82
CA ALA A 81 -4.22 -0.64 3.83
C ALA A 81 -2.71 -0.88 3.66
#